data_AF-F9XH61-F1
#
_entry.id   AF-F9XH61-F1
#
_cell.length_a   1.000
_cell.length_b   1.000
_cell.length_c   1.000
_cell.angle_alpha   90.00
_cell.angle_beta   90.00
_cell.angle_gamma   90.00
#
_symmetry.space_group_name_H-M   'P 1'
#
loop_
_entity.id
_entity.type
_entity.pdbx_description
1 polymer ?
#
loop_
_entity_poly.entity_id
_entity_poly.type
_entity_poly.pdbx_seq_one_letter_code
_entity_poly.pdbx_strand_id
1 'polypeptide(L)'
;MTLSILLLELCFGQTLENSPFRDQYRSPEGQQDSMMDLAAASKWAERVEGEAGPEYADAVYWCLAMRRGRQVGNAWRQDLLQIVI
;
A
#
# COMPACT_ATOMS: atom_id res chain seq x y z
N MET A 1 -11.15 -4.87 3.48
CA MET A 1 -10.35 -3.63 3.58
C MET A 1 -8.99 -3.95 4.17
N THR A 2 -7.90 -3.40 3.64
CA THR A 2 -6.52 -3.77 4.07
C THR A 2 -5.75 -2.52 4.50
N LEU A 3 -4.78 -2.69 5.41
CA LEU A 3 -4.05 -1.57 6.03
C LEU A 3 -3.40 -0.65 4.99
N SER A 4 -2.83 -1.20 3.92
CA SER A 4 -2.23 -0.40 2.84
C SER A 4 -3.24 0.52 2.15
N ILE A 5 -4.48 0.06 1.93
CA ILE A 5 -5.54 0.89 1.35
C ILE A 5 -5.93 2.01 2.33
N LEU A 6 -6.07 1.70 3.62
CA LEU A 6 -6.39 2.72 4.63
C LEU A 6 -5.30 3.80 4.73
N LEU A 7 -4.02 3.42 4.65
CA LEU A 7 -2.93 4.39 4.64
C LEU A 7 -2.98 5.28 3.39
N LEU A 8 -3.29 4.71 2.21
CA LEU A 8 -3.51 5.51 1.01
C LEU A 8 -4.69 6.47 1.16
N GLU A 9 -5.81 6.00 1.70
CA GLU A 9 -6.99 6.85 1.89
C GLU A 9 -6.72 7.99 2.87
N LEU A 10 -5.96 7.73 3.93
CA LEU A 10 -5.52 8.75 4.89
C LEU A 10 -4.55 9.76 4.26
N CYS A 11 -3.60 9.29 3.44
CA CYS A 11 -2.60 10.14 2.78
C CYS A 11 -3.24 11.18 1.85
N PHE A 12 -4.30 10.78 1.12
CA PHE A 12 -4.91 11.61 0.08
C PHE A 12 -6.29 12.17 0.47
N GLY A 13 -6.85 11.78 1.62
CA GLY A 13 -8.17 12.21 2.07
C GLY A 13 -9.32 11.77 1.16
N GLN A 14 -9.12 10.73 0.35
CA GLN A 14 -10.11 10.20 -0.60
C GLN A 14 -10.17 8.68 -0.49
N THR A 15 -11.31 8.08 -0.78
CA THR A 15 -11.43 6.61 -0.79
C THR A 15 -10.77 6.02 -2.04
N LEU A 16 -10.32 4.76 -1.96
CA LEU A 16 -9.86 4.04 -3.16
C LEU A 16 -10.94 4.07 -4.24
N GLU A 17 -12.21 4.00 -3.83
CA GLU A 17 -13.38 4.03 -4.70
C GLU A 17 -13.51 5.27 -5.57
N ASN A 18 -13.15 6.43 -5.02
CA ASN A 18 -13.20 7.72 -5.67
C ASN A 18 -11.85 8.14 -6.26
N SER A 19 -10.82 7.28 -6.13
CA SER A 19 -9.51 7.54 -6.69
C SER A 19 -9.53 7.39 -8.22
N PRO A 20 -8.71 8.17 -8.96
CA PRO A 20 -8.58 8.04 -10.41
C PRO A 20 -7.96 6.69 -10.84
N PHE A 21 -7.52 5.88 -9.88
CA PHE A 21 -6.95 4.56 -10.09
C PHE A 21 -8.04 3.47 -10.14
N ARG A 22 -9.18 3.63 -9.45
CA ARG A 22 -10.27 2.64 -9.46
C ARG A 22 -10.92 2.50 -10.83
N ASP A 23 -11.07 3.58 -11.59
CA ASP A 23 -11.68 3.53 -12.92
C ASP A 23 -10.85 2.69 -13.92
N GLN A 24 -9.53 2.57 -13.71
CA GLN A 24 -8.66 1.73 -14.54
C GLN A 24 -8.73 0.23 -14.19
N TYR A 25 -9.24 -0.10 -13.01
CA TYR A 25 -9.27 -1.47 -12.47
C TYR A 25 -10.69 -1.90 -12.07
N ARG A 26 -11.74 -1.28 -12.62
CA ARG A 26 -13.12 -1.71 -12.39
C ARG A 26 -13.40 -2.94 -13.25
N SER A 27 -13.71 -4.07 -12.61
CA SER A 27 -14.25 -5.24 -13.32
C SER A 27 -15.51 -4.86 -14.10
N PRO A 28 -15.69 -5.33 -15.35
CA PRO A 28 -16.88 -5.04 -16.15
C PRO A 28 -18.20 -5.52 -15.49
N GLU A 29 -18.13 -6.51 -14.59
CA GLU A 29 -19.28 -7.00 -13.81
C GLU A 29 -19.50 -6.25 -12.48
N GLY A 30 -18.69 -5.23 -12.16
CA GLY A 30 -18.79 -4.49 -10.89
C GLY A 30 -18.39 -5.30 -9.65
N GLN A 31 -17.90 -6.52 -9.82
CA GLN A 31 -17.45 -7.37 -8.73
C GLN A 31 -16.12 -6.87 -8.17
N GLN A 32 -16.03 -6.73 -6.85
CA GLN A 32 -14.79 -6.40 -6.16
C GLN A 32 -13.76 -7.53 -6.35
N ASP A 33 -12.82 -7.33 -7.26
CA ASP A 33 -11.67 -8.21 -7.41
C ASP A 33 -10.53 -7.71 -6.52
N SER A 34 -10.22 -8.49 -5.47
CA SER A 34 -9.14 -8.19 -4.54
C SER A 34 -7.79 -8.01 -5.24
N MET A 35 -7.57 -8.65 -6.39
CA MET A 35 -6.35 -8.50 -7.17
C MET A 35 -6.31 -7.17 -7.93
N MET A 36 -7.46 -6.72 -8.44
CA MET A 36 -7.61 -5.39 -9.07
C MET A 36 -7.45 -4.26 -8.05
N ASP A 37 -8.03 -4.39 -6.86
CA ASP A 37 -7.84 -3.43 -5.77
C ASP A 37 -6.37 -3.33 -5.34
N LEU A 38 -5.63 -4.45 -5.39
CA LEU A 38 -4.20 -4.46 -5.10
C LEU A 38 -3.39 -3.77 -6.19
N ALA A 39 -3.74 -3.94 -7.46
CA ALA A 39 -3.10 -3.26 -8.58
C ALA A 39 -3.35 -1.75 -8.51
N ALA A 40 -4.61 -1.33 -8.27
CA ALA A 40 -4.99 0.06 -8.07
C ALA A 40 -4.23 0.70 -6.91
N ALA A 41 -4.21 0.05 -5.74
CA ALA A 41 -3.48 0.54 -4.57
C ALA A 41 -1.97 0.62 -4.82
N SER A 42 -1.40 -0.33 -5.56
CA SER A 42 0.03 -0.32 -5.90
C SER A 42 0.39 0.86 -6.80
N LYS A 43 -0.46 1.17 -7.79
CA LYS A 43 -0.27 2.35 -8.64
C LYS A 43 -0.46 3.66 -7.90
N TRP A 44 -1.39 3.70 -6.96
CA TRP A 44 -1.62 4.88 -6.15
C TRP A 44 -0.45 5.16 -5.18
N ALA A 45 0.19 4.10 -4.65
CA ALA A 45 1.35 4.23 -3.77
C ALA A 45 2.56 4.94 -4.40
N GLU A 46 2.69 4.92 -5.73
CA GLU A 46 3.75 5.65 -6.47
C GLU A 46 3.72 7.17 -6.21
N ARG A 47 2.57 7.71 -5.77
CA ARG A 47 2.41 9.15 -5.49
C ARG A 47 2.65 9.53 -4.03
N VAL A 48 2.70 8.57 -3.11
CA VAL A 48 2.71 8.82 -1.66
C VAL A 48 3.97 9.56 -1.23
N GLU A 49 5.12 9.23 -1.81
CA GLU A 49 6.40 9.87 -1.47
C GLU A 49 6.37 11.39 -1.69
N GLY A 50 5.72 11.85 -2.76
CA GLY A 50 5.58 13.27 -3.06
C GLY A 50 4.61 14.04 -2.14
N GLU A 51 3.69 13.33 -1.46
CA GLU A 51 2.66 13.95 -0.61
C GLU A 51 2.98 13.85 0.88
N ALA A 52 3.49 12.70 1.33
CA ALA A 52 3.68 12.37 2.74
C ALA A 52 5.14 12.00 3.09
N GLY A 53 6.05 12.04 2.12
CA GLY A 53 7.47 11.75 2.32
C GLY A 53 7.82 10.25 2.24
N PRO A 54 9.12 9.94 2.23
CA PRO A 54 9.63 8.59 1.96
C PRO A 54 9.30 7.58 3.08
N GLU A 55 9.30 7.99 4.34
CA GLU A 55 9.02 7.09 5.47
C GLU A 55 7.57 6.58 5.45
N TYR A 56 6.64 7.47 5.09
CA TYR A 56 5.24 7.10 4.95
C TYR A 56 5.02 6.21 3.72
N ALA A 57 5.68 6.54 2.60
CA ALA A 57 5.65 5.73 1.40
C ALA A 57 6.16 4.31 1.66
N ASP A 58 7.27 4.16 2.38
CA ASP A 58 7.82 2.86 2.77
C ASP A 58 6.83 2.05 3.60
N ALA A 59 6.14 2.66 4.58
CA ALA A 59 5.12 1.97 5.36
C ALA A 59 3.97 1.44 4.49
N VAL A 60 3.52 2.22 3.50
CA VAL A 60 2.50 1.81 2.53
C VAL A 60 2.99 0.63 1.70
N TYR A 61 4.22 0.70 1.17
CA TYR A 61 4.82 -0.38 0.38
C TYR A 61 5.01 -1.67 1.18
N TRP A 62 5.43 -1.57 2.44
CA TRP A 62 5.53 -2.70 3.35
C TRP A 62 4.19 -3.41 3.52
N CYS A 63 3.12 -2.65 3.76
CA CYS A 63 1.77 -3.20 3.89
C CYS A 63 1.28 -3.86 2.59
N LEU A 64 1.62 -3.28 1.42
CA LEU A 64 1.32 -3.88 0.11
C LEU A 64 2.10 -5.16 -0.15
N ALA A 65 3.39 -5.22 0.24
CA ALA A 65 4.24 -6.40 0.09
C ALA A 65 3.74 -7.57 0.95
N MET A 66 3.33 -7.28 2.20
CA MET A 66 2.71 -8.27 3.08
C MET A 66 1.44 -8.87 2.46
N ARG A 67 0.60 -8.02 1.83
CA ARG A 67 -0.61 -8.47 1.12
C ARG A 67 -0.31 -9.36 -0.08
N ARG A 68 0.85 -9.20 -0.74
CA ARG A 68 1.32 -10.10 -1.83
C ARG A 68 1.86 -11.43 -1.32
N GLY A 69 1.83 -11.69 0.00
CA GLY A 69 2.47 -12.86 0.60
C GLY A 69 4.00 -12.82 0.51
N ARG A 70 4.59 -11.67 0.15
CA ARG A 70 6.04 -11.49 0.13
C ARG A 70 6.48 -11.35 1.58
N GLN A 71 7.18 -12.36 2.10
CA GLN A 71 7.87 -12.27 3.38
C GLN A 71 8.93 -11.18 3.25
N VAL A 72 8.68 -10.02 3.83
CA VAL A 72 9.72 -9.00 3.91
C VAL A 72 10.70 -9.46 4.99
N GLY A 73 11.95 -9.67 4.59
CA GLY A 73 12.94 -10.32 5.44
C GLY A 73 13.08 -9.65 6.80
N ASN A 74 13.23 -10.45 7.86
CA ASN A 74 13.41 -9.98 9.24
C ASN A 74 14.82 -9.40 9.51
N ALA A 75 15.53 -8.95 8.47
CA ALA A 75 16.90 -8.42 8.59
C ALA A 75 16.96 -7.23 9.55
N TRP A 76 15.96 -6.34 9.49
CA TRP A 76 15.83 -5.21 10.40
C TRP A 76 15.76 -5.62 11.89
N ARG A 77 15.26 -6.83 12.20
CA ARG A 77 15.25 -7.33 13.59
C ARG A 77 16.65 -7.67 14.07
N GLN A 78 17.53 -8.14 13.18
CA GLN A 78 18.93 -8.39 13.49
C GLN A 78 19.67 -7.07 13.71
N ASP A 79 19.40 -6.05 12.88
CA ASP A 79 20.00 -4.73 13.03
C ASP A 79 19.57 -4.05 14.34
N LEU A 80 18.30 -4.19 14.72
CA LEU A 80 17.78 -3.65 15.99
C LEU A 80 18.43 -4.32 17.21
N LEU A 81 18.73 -5.62 17.14
CA LEU A 81 19.47 -6.32 18.18
C LEU A 81 20.91 -5.81 18.32
N GLN A 82 21.54 -5.29 17.25
CA GLN A 82 22.88 -4.69 17.34
C GLN A 82 22.88 -3.29 17.97
N ILE A 83 21.75 -2.58 17.95
CA ILE A 83 21.63 -1.21 18.51
C ILE A 83 21.40 -1.24 20.03
N VAL A 84 20.88 -2.35 20.57
CA VAL A 84 20.44 -2.48 21.97
C VAL A 84 21.47 -3.19 22.88
N ILE A 85 22.64 -3.56 22.35
CA ILE A 85 23.77 -4.14 23.11
C ILE A 85 24.89 -3.10 23.19
#